data_AF-A0A0N0SM10-F1
#
_entry.id   AF-A0A0N0SM10-F1
#
_cell.length_a   1.000
_cell.length_b   1.000
_cell.length_c   1.000
_cell.angle_alpha   90.00
_cell.angle_beta   90.00
_cell.angle_gamma   90.00
#
_symmetry.space_group_name_H-M   'P 1'
#
loop_
_entity.id
_entity.type
_entity.pdbx_description
1 polymer ?
#
loop_
_entity_poly.entity_id
_entity_poly.type
_entity_poly.pdbx_seq_one_letter_code
_entity_poly.pdbx_strand_id
1 'polypeptide(L)'
;MDPHQDSGRTEELERIAREAGAEVWHSVGNKHKKAGNLNGALGRLLPNMADDDAILIQDADTYLDPHFIEVTTRKLGQGYGAVGGNFRGRSGGRLCGVFQRNEFARYSRDTARKNGKVLCLTGTACLFKAGALKGVLAARESGLLPPADGVYDTKALTEDNELTLALKHLAFRIVAPARATMSTEVMETWRALAKQRLRWKRGALENLIGYGVTRYTAEGWVRQVVAFLGVSVSTAYIGSVLWFLAAGSGLKIAPFWIVFTGFYAIERAITAKSRGWRVSIASMLVIPEWFYDLFLQGVHLRALVDTALQRERNW
;
A
#
# COMPACT_ATOMS: atom_id res chain seq x y z
N MET A 1 -14.69 1.64 -12.86
CA MET A 1 -16.12 2.00 -12.84
C MET A 1 -16.54 2.13 -11.39
N ASP A 2 -17.24 3.20 -10.99
CA ASP A 2 -17.56 3.47 -9.57
C ASP A 2 -19.03 3.14 -9.27
N PRO A 3 -19.34 2.10 -8.47
CA PRO A 3 -20.71 1.72 -8.11
C PRO A 3 -21.40 2.71 -7.18
N HIS A 4 -20.68 3.70 -6.62
CA HIS A 4 -21.26 4.69 -5.70
C HIS A 4 -21.95 5.88 -6.39
N GLN A 5 -21.90 5.97 -7.72
CA GLN A 5 -22.48 7.08 -8.48
C GLN A 5 -23.80 6.73 -9.19
N ASP A 6 -24.20 5.46 -9.22
CA ASP A 6 -25.34 5.00 -10.01
C ASP A 6 -26.03 3.81 -9.30
N SER A 7 -27.22 4.03 -8.75
CA SER A 7 -27.96 3.03 -7.96
C SER A 7 -28.31 1.78 -8.75
N GLY A 8 -28.59 1.92 -10.06
CA GLY A 8 -28.89 0.77 -10.93
C GLY A 8 -27.71 -0.20 -11.08
N ARG A 9 -26.48 0.28 -10.88
CA ARG A 9 -25.28 -0.56 -10.95
C ARG A 9 -25.09 -1.43 -9.72
N THR A 10 -25.57 -0.98 -8.55
CA THR A 10 -25.48 -1.81 -7.33
C THR A 10 -26.39 -3.03 -7.46
N GLU A 11 -27.60 -2.84 -7.99
CA GLU A 11 -28.53 -3.92 -8.30
C GLU A 11 -27.97 -4.88 -9.37
N GLU A 12 -27.35 -4.34 -10.42
CA GLU A 12 -26.69 -5.15 -11.45
C GLU A 12 -25.54 -6.01 -10.89
N LEU A 13 -24.66 -5.41 -10.08
CA LEU A 13 -23.56 -6.13 -9.44
C LEU A 13 -24.06 -7.20 -8.47
N GLU A 14 -25.12 -6.91 -7.71
CA GLU A 14 -25.76 -7.90 -6.84
C GLU A 14 -26.32 -9.07 -7.64
N ARG A 15 -27.03 -8.80 -8.74
CA ARG A 15 -27.58 -9.84 -9.61
C ARG A 15 -26.47 -10.73 -10.15
N ILE A 16 -25.39 -10.15 -10.68
CA ILE A 16 -24.23 -10.89 -11.20
C ILE A 16 -23.59 -11.75 -10.10
N ALA A 17 -23.41 -11.19 -8.89
CA ALA A 17 -22.82 -11.92 -7.78
C ALA A 17 -23.69 -13.11 -7.34
N ARG A 18 -25.01 -12.93 -7.23
CA ARG A 18 -25.95 -14.01 -6.88
C ARG A 18 -26.02 -15.08 -7.96
N GLU A 19 -26.02 -14.71 -9.25
CA GLU A 19 -25.96 -15.64 -10.38
C GLU A 19 -24.66 -16.47 -10.38
N ALA A 20 -23.56 -15.89 -9.92
CA ALA A 20 -22.29 -16.60 -9.72
C ALA A 20 -22.26 -17.47 -8.44
N GLY A 21 -23.36 -17.54 -7.68
CA GLY A 21 -23.49 -18.34 -6.46
C GLY A 21 -22.94 -17.68 -5.19
N ALA A 22 -22.65 -16.37 -5.21
CA ALA A 22 -22.19 -15.65 -4.04
C ALA A 22 -23.35 -15.20 -3.14
N GLU A 23 -23.13 -15.21 -1.81
CA GLU A 23 -23.99 -14.50 -0.87
C GLU A 23 -23.65 -13.00 -0.92
N VAL A 24 -24.67 -12.17 -1.14
CA VAL A 24 -24.53 -10.72 -1.15
C VAL A 24 -25.16 -10.13 0.11
N TRP A 25 -24.39 -9.28 0.78
CA TRP A 25 -24.81 -8.55 1.97
C TRP A 25 -24.62 -7.05 1.79
N HIS A 26 -25.60 -6.28 2.28
CA HIS A 26 -25.59 -4.82 2.26
C HIS A 26 -25.42 -4.26 3.66
N SER A 27 -24.48 -3.33 3.81
CA SER A 27 -24.35 -2.57 5.05
C SER A 27 -25.50 -1.57 5.19
N VAL A 28 -26.10 -1.50 6.39
CA VAL A 28 -27.14 -0.51 6.70
C VAL A 28 -26.50 0.70 7.39
N GLY A 29 -26.71 1.91 6.87
CA GLY A 29 -26.25 3.14 7.52
C GLY A 29 -24.73 3.33 7.60
N ASN A 30 -23.95 2.66 6.74
CA ASN A 30 -22.50 2.74 6.78
C ASN A 30 -21.96 4.12 6.37
N LYS A 31 -21.41 4.84 7.35
CA LYS A 31 -20.73 6.14 7.16
C LYS A 31 -19.21 6.01 7.01
N HIS A 32 -18.67 4.81 7.19
CA HIS A 32 -17.23 4.52 7.29
C HIS A 32 -16.67 3.80 6.06
N LYS A 33 -17.36 3.90 4.92
CA LYS A 33 -16.93 3.38 3.60
C LYS A 33 -16.43 1.93 3.69
N LYS A 34 -15.23 1.63 3.16
CA LYS A 34 -14.65 0.29 3.10
C LYS A 34 -14.51 -0.36 4.48
N ALA A 35 -13.93 0.34 5.46
CA ALA A 35 -13.71 -0.21 6.80
C ALA A 35 -15.03 -0.55 7.51
N GLY A 36 -16.06 0.28 7.35
CA GLY A 36 -17.40 -0.01 7.89
C GLY A 36 -18.06 -1.24 7.27
N ASN A 37 -17.94 -1.41 5.95
CA ASN A 37 -18.44 -2.61 5.27
C ASN A 37 -17.73 -3.87 5.76
N LEU A 38 -16.41 -3.82 5.88
CA LEU A 38 -15.59 -4.94 6.35
C LEU A 38 -15.93 -5.30 7.80
N ASN A 39 -16.06 -4.31 8.70
CA ASN A 39 -16.42 -4.57 10.10
C ASN A 39 -17.84 -5.13 10.24
N GLY A 40 -18.80 -4.66 9.44
CA GLY A 40 -20.16 -5.21 9.44
C GLY A 40 -20.20 -6.68 9.00
N ALA A 41 -19.47 -7.02 7.92
CA ALA A 41 -19.34 -8.41 7.47
C ALA A 41 -18.61 -9.29 8.51
N LEU A 42 -17.49 -8.81 9.03
CA LEU A 42 -16.70 -9.55 10.03
C LEU A 42 -17.45 -9.75 11.34
N GLY A 43 -18.26 -8.78 11.78
CA GLY A 43 -19.09 -8.89 12.98
C GLY A 43 -20.16 -9.99 12.86
N ARG A 44 -20.60 -10.32 11.65
CA ARG A 44 -21.52 -11.45 11.38
C ARG A 44 -20.78 -12.78 11.25
N LEU A 45 -19.63 -12.79 10.60
CA LEU A 45 -18.90 -14.01 10.28
C LEU A 45 -18.10 -14.54 11.47
N LEU A 46 -17.28 -13.70 12.10
CA LEU A 46 -16.31 -14.12 13.12
C LEU A 46 -16.91 -14.87 14.34
N PRO A 47 -18.09 -14.51 14.87
CA PRO A 47 -18.65 -15.22 16.03
C PRO A 47 -18.90 -16.71 15.78
N ASN A 48 -19.16 -17.10 14.53
CA ASN A 48 -19.50 -18.48 14.16
C ASN A 48 -18.31 -19.26 13.57
N MET A 49 -17.13 -18.64 13.47
CA MET A 49 -15.93 -19.26 12.90
C MET A 49 -15.06 -19.88 14.00
N ALA A 50 -14.44 -21.01 13.72
CA ALA A 50 -13.37 -21.54 14.55
C ALA A 50 -12.10 -20.68 14.40
N ASP A 51 -11.21 -20.71 15.40
CA ASP A 51 -9.99 -19.89 15.36
C ASP A 51 -9.03 -20.28 14.23
N ASP A 52 -9.11 -21.53 13.77
CA ASP A 52 -8.32 -22.05 12.65
C ASP A 52 -8.90 -21.76 11.26
N ASP A 53 -10.12 -21.23 11.19
CA ASP A 53 -10.73 -20.86 9.92
C ASP A 53 -9.99 -19.68 9.26
N ALA A 54 -10.12 -19.57 7.94
CA ALA A 54 -9.48 -18.53 7.15
C ALA A 54 -10.50 -17.57 6.53
N ILE A 55 -10.19 -16.28 6.56
CA ILE A 55 -10.96 -15.22 5.88
C ILE A 55 -10.07 -14.56 4.84
N LEU A 56 -10.49 -14.58 3.58
CA LEU A 56 -9.88 -13.80 2.52
C LEU A 56 -10.58 -12.44 2.43
N ILE A 57 -9.80 -11.37 2.52
CA ILE A 57 -10.27 -10.01 2.25
C ILE A 57 -9.54 -9.52 1.01
N GLN A 58 -10.29 -9.03 0.03
CA GLN A 58 -9.80 -8.66 -1.29
C GLN A 58 -10.55 -7.44 -1.84
N ASP A 59 -9.83 -6.56 -2.54
CA ASP A 59 -10.41 -5.45 -3.31
C ASP A 59 -11.11 -5.97 -4.58
N ALA A 60 -12.23 -5.35 -4.97
CA ALA A 60 -13.02 -5.79 -6.12
C ALA A 60 -12.28 -5.71 -7.48
N ASP A 61 -11.25 -4.87 -7.59
CA ASP A 61 -10.41 -4.71 -8.79
C ASP A 61 -9.16 -5.62 -8.79
N THR A 62 -9.10 -6.56 -7.84
CA THR A 62 -7.99 -7.49 -7.68
C THR A 62 -8.27 -8.82 -8.33
N TYR A 63 -7.25 -9.37 -8.98
CA TYR A 63 -7.27 -10.67 -9.64
C TYR A 63 -6.15 -11.53 -9.06
N LEU A 64 -6.52 -12.61 -8.38
CA LEU A 64 -5.58 -13.54 -7.79
C LEU A 64 -4.97 -14.44 -8.86
N ASP A 65 -3.66 -14.70 -8.78
CA ASP A 65 -3.04 -15.72 -9.63
C ASP A 65 -3.36 -17.13 -9.09
N PRO A 66 -3.32 -18.19 -9.93
CA PRO A 66 -3.79 -19.53 -9.57
C PRO A 66 -3.24 -20.12 -8.26
N HIS A 67 -1.97 -19.82 -7.93
CA HIS A 67 -1.32 -20.34 -6.73
C HIS A 67 -1.54 -19.48 -5.47
N PHE A 68 -2.27 -18.37 -5.55
CA PHE A 68 -2.42 -17.45 -4.42
C PHE A 68 -2.98 -18.17 -3.18
N ILE A 69 -4.17 -18.78 -3.31
CA ILE A 69 -4.86 -19.45 -2.21
C ILE A 69 -4.04 -20.64 -1.68
N GLU A 70 -3.48 -21.46 -2.58
CA GLU A 70 -2.65 -22.61 -2.20
C GLU A 70 -1.44 -22.17 -1.35
N VAL A 71 -0.74 -21.12 -1.76
CA VAL A 71 0.45 -20.61 -1.08
C VAL A 71 0.09 -19.93 0.24
N THR A 72 -0.98 -19.14 0.27
CA THR A 72 -1.39 -18.41 1.48
C THR A 72 -1.96 -19.35 2.54
N THR A 73 -2.82 -20.30 2.17
CA THR A 73 -3.34 -21.32 3.10
C THR A 73 -2.24 -22.19 3.69
N ARG A 74 -1.26 -22.60 2.86
CA ARG A 74 -0.08 -23.34 3.36
C ARG A 74 0.70 -22.54 4.40
N LYS A 75 0.80 -21.22 4.23
CA LYS A 75 1.46 -20.34 5.20
C LYS A 75 0.63 -20.17 6.48
N LEU A 76 -0.69 -20.04 6.40
CA LEU A 76 -1.53 -20.08 7.60
C LEU A 76 -1.33 -21.38 8.40
N GLY A 77 -1.29 -22.53 7.74
CA GLY A 77 -1.00 -23.82 8.36
C GLY A 77 0.40 -23.94 9.00
N GLN A 78 1.34 -23.05 8.63
CA GLN A 78 2.66 -22.93 9.25
C GLN A 78 2.68 -22.00 10.49
N GLY A 79 1.49 -21.59 10.96
CA GLY A 79 1.33 -20.75 12.14
C GLY A 79 1.44 -19.25 11.88
N TYR A 80 1.23 -18.80 10.63
CA TYR A 80 1.08 -17.37 10.34
C TYR A 80 -0.36 -16.94 10.65
N GLY A 81 -0.54 -15.77 11.28
CA GLY A 81 -1.85 -15.20 11.57
C GLY A 81 -2.46 -14.44 10.40
N ALA A 82 -1.62 -13.96 9.47
CA ALA A 82 -2.05 -13.30 8.25
C ALA A 82 -1.03 -13.45 7.12
N VAL A 83 -1.53 -13.60 5.89
CA VAL A 83 -0.72 -13.83 4.70
C VAL A 83 -1.23 -12.99 3.54
N GLY A 84 -0.45 -11.99 3.15
CA GLY A 84 -0.72 -11.13 1.99
C GLY A 84 -0.10 -11.69 0.71
N GLY A 85 -0.22 -10.94 -0.38
CA GLY A 85 0.52 -11.23 -1.60
C GLY A 85 1.20 -10.03 -2.23
N ASN A 86 1.90 -10.31 -3.33
CA ASN A 86 2.61 -9.34 -4.13
C ASN A 86 1.76 -8.96 -5.33
N PHE A 87 1.35 -7.69 -5.37
CA PHE A 87 0.47 -7.17 -6.40
C PHE A 87 1.27 -6.59 -7.58
N ARG A 88 0.74 -6.83 -8.78
CA ARG A 88 1.27 -6.32 -10.06
C ARG A 88 0.24 -5.39 -10.68
N GLY A 89 0.69 -4.32 -11.32
CA GLY A 89 -0.23 -3.39 -11.97
C GLY A 89 -0.65 -3.93 -13.33
N ARG A 90 -1.96 -3.94 -13.61
CA ARG A 90 -2.51 -4.25 -14.94
C ARG A 90 -2.14 -3.16 -15.96
N SER A 91 -2.32 -3.47 -17.24
CA SER A 91 -2.14 -2.51 -18.34
C SER A 91 -3.10 -1.34 -18.21
N GLY A 92 -2.69 -0.14 -18.63
CA GLY A 92 -3.50 1.08 -18.53
C GLY A 92 -2.69 2.30 -18.10
N GLY A 93 -3.35 3.45 -18.04
CA GLY A 93 -2.83 4.71 -17.47
C GLY A 93 -1.64 5.36 -18.17
N ARG A 94 -1.35 4.98 -19.43
CA ARG A 94 -0.26 5.56 -20.25
C ARG A 94 1.05 5.63 -19.45
N LEU A 95 1.75 6.77 -19.45
CA LEU A 95 2.99 6.97 -18.69
C LEU A 95 2.79 6.84 -17.18
N CYS A 96 1.71 7.38 -16.62
CA CYS A 96 1.40 7.27 -15.18
C CYS A 96 1.32 5.80 -14.74
N GLY A 97 0.58 4.99 -15.49
CA GLY A 97 0.48 3.55 -15.25
C GLY A 97 1.80 2.81 -15.49
N VAL A 98 2.64 3.24 -16.44
CA VAL A 98 3.99 2.65 -16.62
C VAL A 98 4.84 2.84 -15.38
N PHE A 99 4.92 4.07 -14.86
CA PHE A 99 5.72 4.34 -13.66
C PHE A 99 5.17 3.61 -12.44
N GLN A 100 3.85 3.59 -12.25
CA GLN A 100 3.24 2.84 -11.15
C GLN A 100 3.52 1.33 -11.25
N ARG A 101 3.52 0.75 -12.45
CA ARG A 101 3.92 -0.66 -12.65
C ARG A 101 5.40 -0.90 -12.35
N ASN A 102 6.27 0.07 -12.66
CA ASN A 102 7.67 -0.01 -12.30
C ASN A 102 7.84 0.02 -10.78
N GLU A 103 7.12 0.90 -10.07
CA GLU A 103 7.08 0.95 -8.61
C GLU A 103 6.68 -0.41 -8.01
N PHE A 104 5.59 -1.02 -8.52
CA PHE A 104 5.10 -2.31 -8.02
C PHE A 104 6.09 -3.46 -8.29
N ALA A 105 6.81 -3.42 -9.42
CA ALA A 105 7.87 -4.36 -9.72
C ALA A 105 9.04 -4.25 -8.72
N ARG A 106 9.46 -3.03 -8.37
CA ARG A 106 10.50 -2.79 -7.36
C ARG A 106 10.05 -3.26 -5.98
N TYR A 107 8.81 -2.97 -5.60
CA TYR A 107 8.23 -3.41 -4.33
C TYR A 107 8.20 -4.94 -4.21
N SER A 108 7.67 -5.62 -5.22
CA SER A 108 7.61 -7.09 -5.26
C SER A 108 9.01 -7.72 -5.14
N ARG A 109 10.01 -7.10 -5.79
CA ARG A 109 11.41 -7.54 -5.71
C ARG A 109 12.00 -7.34 -4.31
N ASP A 110 11.72 -6.22 -3.64
CA ASP A 110 12.18 -5.96 -2.26
C ASP A 110 11.56 -6.98 -1.29
N THR A 111 10.25 -7.22 -1.39
CA THR A 111 9.54 -8.23 -0.59
C THR A 111 10.14 -9.62 -0.80
N ALA A 112 10.43 -10.01 -2.05
CA ALA A 112 11.06 -11.30 -2.34
C ALA A 112 12.45 -11.42 -1.69
N ARG A 113 13.30 -10.38 -1.75
CA ARG A 113 14.64 -10.37 -1.12
C ARG A 113 14.58 -10.38 0.41
N LYS A 114 13.49 -9.90 0.99
CA LYS A 114 13.22 -9.92 2.43
C LYS A 114 12.48 -11.18 2.87
N ASN A 115 12.44 -12.24 2.04
CA ASN A 115 11.75 -13.50 2.32
C ASN A 115 10.27 -13.30 2.70
N GLY A 116 9.60 -12.33 2.07
CA GLY A 116 8.20 -12.00 2.33
C GLY A 116 7.95 -11.15 3.57
N LYS A 117 8.99 -10.67 4.26
CA LYS A 117 8.82 -9.72 5.37
C LYS A 117 8.33 -8.37 4.82
N VAL A 118 7.18 -7.93 5.33
CA VAL A 118 6.54 -6.67 4.92
C VAL A 118 6.29 -5.75 6.11
N LEU A 119 6.28 -4.45 5.82
CA LEU A 119 5.83 -3.46 6.80
C LEU A 119 4.32 -3.45 6.95
N CYS A 120 3.62 -3.57 5.84
CA CYS A 120 2.16 -3.54 5.71
C CYS A 120 1.71 -4.71 4.84
N LEU A 121 0.66 -5.42 5.25
CA LEU A 121 -0.09 -6.33 4.39
C LEU A 121 -1.05 -5.49 3.56
N THR A 122 -0.92 -5.59 2.24
CA THR A 122 -1.67 -4.75 1.30
C THR A 122 -3.15 -5.10 1.31
N GLY A 123 -4.03 -4.10 1.35
CA GLY A 123 -5.49 -4.29 1.28
C GLY A 123 -6.02 -4.91 -0.02
N THR A 124 -5.18 -5.09 -1.03
CA THR A 124 -5.49 -5.68 -2.34
C THR A 124 -5.99 -7.12 -2.21
N ALA A 125 -5.24 -8.00 -1.54
CA ALA A 125 -5.74 -9.28 -1.05
C ALA A 125 -4.87 -9.82 0.09
N CYS A 126 -5.51 -10.26 1.17
CA CYS A 126 -4.86 -10.86 2.31
C CYS A 126 -5.75 -11.94 2.94
N LEU A 127 -5.14 -13.08 3.27
CA LEU A 127 -5.78 -14.19 3.96
C LEU A 127 -5.43 -14.10 5.45
N PHE A 128 -6.46 -14.09 6.31
CA PHE A 128 -6.32 -13.96 7.75
C PHE A 128 -6.82 -15.21 8.45
N LYS A 129 -6.16 -15.58 9.55
CA LYS A 129 -6.69 -16.56 10.49
C LYS A 129 -7.79 -15.91 11.32
N ALA A 130 -8.95 -16.55 11.45
CA ALA A 130 -10.09 -15.99 12.18
C ALA A 130 -9.72 -15.68 13.64
N GLY A 131 -8.97 -16.58 14.30
CA GLY A 131 -8.45 -16.34 15.65
C GLY A 131 -7.55 -15.10 15.77
N ALA A 132 -6.82 -14.74 14.71
CA ALA A 132 -6.01 -13.52 14.70
C ALA A 132 -6.87 -12.26 14.69
N LEU A 133 -7.97 -12.27 13.92
CA LEU A 133 -8.92 -11.14 13.88
C LEU A 133 -9.72 -11.03 15.18
N LYS A 134 -10.15 -12.15 15.77
CA LYS A 134 -10.76 -12.17 17.12
C LYS A 134 -9.79 -11.64 18.18
N GLY A 135 -8.51 -12.00 18.09
CA GLY A 135 -7.46 -11.47 18.96
C GLY A 135 -7.33 -9.95 18.88
N VAL A 136 -7.47 -9.38 17.68
CA VAL A 136 -7.51 -7.91 17.49
C VAL A 136 -8.71 -7.29 18.21
N LEU A 137 -9.91 -7.87 18.09
CA LEU A 137 -11.10 -7.40 18.79
C LEU A 137 -10.90 -7.42 20.31
N ALA A 138 -10.49 -8.57 20.87
CA ALA A 138 -10.27 -8.73 22.30
C ALA A 138 -9.17 -7.78 22.84
N ALA A 139 -8.12 -7.53 22.05
CA ALA A 139 -7.06 -6.61 22.41
C ALA A 139 -7.49 -5.13 22.37
N ARG A 140 -8.46 -4.77 21.52
CA ARG A 140 -9.07 -3.44 21.52
C ARG A 140 -9.99 -3.25 22.72
N GLU A 141 -10.80 -4.26 23.05
CA GLU A 141 -11.68 -4.23 24.23
C GLU A 141 -10.90 -4.15 25.55
N SER A 142 -9.77 -4.84 25.65
CA SER A 142 -8.89 -4.79 26.83
C SER A 142 -7.97 -3.56 26.89
N GLY A 143 -7.96 -2.71 25.86
CA GLY A 143 -7.11 -1.53 25.79
C GLY A 143 -5.62 -1.81 25.49
N LEU A 144 -5.26 -3.03 25.09
CA LEU A 144 -3.90 -3.38 24.67
C LEU A 144 -3.52 -2.76 23.31
N LEU A 145 -4.51 -2.55 22.44
CA LEU A 145 -4.37 -1.84 21.17
C LEU A 145 -5.07 -0.47 21.21
N PRO A 146 -4.69 0.48 20.33
CA PRO A 146 -5.44 1.72 20.16
C PRO A 146 -6.94 1.45 19.91
N PRO A 147 -7.83 2.27 20.49
CA PRO A 147 -9.27 2.02 20.45
C PRO A 147 -9.83 2.22 19.03
N ALA A 148 -10.66 1.28 18.60
CA ALA A 148 -11.35 1.33 17.31
C ALA A 148 -12.59 0.42 17.28
N ASP A 149 -13.58 0.81 16.50
CA ASP A 149 -14.89 0.16 16.44
C ASP A 149 -14.90 -0.99 15.41
N GLY A 150 -14.38 -2.16 15.82
CA GLY A 150 -14.32 -3.40 15.02
C GLY A 150 -12.91 -3.91 14.78
N VAL A 151 -12.71 -4.72 13.74
CA VAL A 151 -11.39 -5.29 13.37
C VAL A 151 -10.53 -4.26 12.65
N TYR A 152 -11.12 -3.53 11.71
CA TYR A 152 -10.47 -2.42 11.01
C TYR A 152 -10.74 -1.10 11.74
N ASP A 153 -9.73 -0.26 11.90
CA ASP A 153 -9.97 1.10 12.38
C ASP A 153 -10.66 1.96 11.31
N THR A 154 -11.90 2.37 11.58
CA THR A 154 -12.72 3.22 10.69
C THR A 154 -12.22 4.66 10.58
N LYS A 155 -11.33 5.07 11.49
CA LYS A 155 -10.70 6.40 11.50
C LYS A 155 -9.41 6.41 10.70
N ALA A 156 -8.80 5.25 10.43
CA ALA A 156 -7.56 5.14 9.68
C ALA A 156 -7.79 5.36 8.18
N LEU A 157 -6.97 6.22 7.55
CA LEU A 157 -6.96 6.41 6.09
C LEU A 157 -6.41 5.19 5.32
N THR A 158 -5.66 4.34 6.03
CA THR A 158 -5.08 3.09 5.54
C THR A 158 -5.36 2.02 6.59
N GLU A 159 -6.57 1.47 6.52
CA GLU A 159 -7.11 0.48 7.44
C GLU A 159 -6.30 -0.84 7.43
N ASP A 160 -5.75 -1.19 6.27
CA ASP A 160 -4.89 -2.36 6.05
C ASP A 160 -3.54 -2.24 6.78
N ASN A 161 -2.93 -1.06 6.72
CA ASN A 161 -1.70 -0.76 7.44
C ASN A 161 -1.92 -0.73 8.96
N GLU A 162 -3.05 -0.20 9.40
CA GLU A 162 -3.42 -0.18 10.83
C GLU A 162 -3.59 -1.61 11.36
N LEU A 163 -4.40 -2.44 10.67
CA LEU A 163 -4.60 -3.84 11.04
C LEU A 163 -3.28 -4.62 11.03
N THR A 164 -2.37 -4.32 10.09
CA THR A 164 -1.04 -4.94 10.07
C THR A 164 -0.24 -4.60 11.33
N LEU A 165 -0.30 -3.35 11.81
CA LEU A 165 0.33 -2.95 13.06
C LEU A 165 -0.34 -3.64 14.26
N ALA A 166 -1.67 -3.68 14.31
CA ALA A 166 -2.41 -4.40 15.35
C ALA A 166 -1.93 -5.85 15.49
N LEU A 167 -1.92 -6.59 14.38
CA LEU A 167 -1.47 -7.99 14.34
C LEU A 167 -0.01 -8.15 14.81
N LYS A 168 0.88 -7.25 14.41
CA LYS A 168 2.28 -7.26 14.86
C LYS A 168 2.41 -7.03 16.37
N HIS A 169 1.65 -6.09 16.93
CA HIS A 169 1.69 -5.79 18.37
C HIS A 169 1.12 -6.94 19.22
N LEU A 170 0.22 -7.75 18.66
CA LEU A 170 -0.23 -9.01 19.25
C LEU A 170 0.70 -10.20 18.96
N ALA A 171 1.90 -9.93 18.44
CA ALA A 171 2.92 -10.93 18.11
C ALA A 171 2.49 -11.98 17.07
N PHE A 172 1.42 -11.74 16.29
CA PHE A 172 1.09 -12.61 15.17
C PHE A 172 2.18 -12.54 14.09
N ARG A 173 2.50 -13.71 13.54
CA ARG A 173 3.42 -13.82 12.40
C ARG A 173 2.68 -13.44 11.12
N ILE A 174 3.25 -12.53 10.35
CA ILE A 174 2.72 -12.11 9.05
C ILE A 174 3.75 -12.29 7.94
N VAL A 175 3.29 -12.50 6.71
CA VAL A 175 4.18 -12.65 5.53
C VAL A 175 3.46 -12.33 4.23
N ALA A 176 4.20 -11.88 3.21
CA ALA A 176 3.74 -11.80 1.82
C ALA A 176 4.64 -12.67 0.93
N PRO A 177 4.32 -13.97 0.76
CA PRO A 177 5.17 -14.91 0.03
C PRO A 177 5.37 -14.48 -1.42
N ALA A 178 6.59 -14.63 -1.95
CA ALA A 178 6.92 -14.25 -3.32
C ALA A 178 6.06 -14.96 -4.40
N ARG A 179 5.56 -16.17 -4.10
CA ARG A 179 4.68 -16.94 -4.99
C ARG A 179 3.18 -16.64 -4.83
N ALA A 180 2.79 -15.93 -3.76
CA ALA A 180 1.42 -15.45 -3.61
C ALA A 180 1.33 -14.13 -4.39
N THR A 181 1.00 -14.22 -5.67
CA THR A 181 0.94 -13.06 -6.57
C THR A 181 -0.50 -12.74 -6.97
N MET A 182 -0.72 -11.48 -7.33
CA MET A 182 -2.01 -10.98 -7.81
C MET A 182 -1.79 -9.82 -8.78
N SER A 183 -2.85 -9.37 -9.43
CA SER A 183 -2.84 -8.12 -10.20
C SER A 183 -3.99 -7.19 -9.81
N THR A 184 -3.75 -5.88 -9.87
CA THR A 184 -4.71 -4.82 -9.53
C THR A 184 -4.63 -3.72 -10.58
N GLU A 185 -5.68 -2.90 -10.68
CA GLU A 185 -5.72 -1.78 -11.61
C GLU A 185 -4.70 -0.70 -11.24
N VAL A 186 -4.30 0.08 -12.25
CA VAL A 186 -3.38 1.22 -12.08
C VAL A 186 -4.15 2.51 -12.22
N MET A 187 -3.65 3.57 -11.58
CA MET A 187 -4.23 4.90 -11.68
C MET A 187 -4.03 5.44 -13.09
N GLU A 188 -5.13 5.83 -13.73
CA GLU A 188 -5.10 6.28 -15.12
C GLU A 188 -4.57 7.70 -15.31
N THR A 189 -4.62 8.50 -14.24
CA THR A 189 -4.19 9.91 -14.26
C THR A 189 -3.27 10.23 -13.10
N TRP A 190 -2.36 11.19 -13.31
CA TRP A 190 -1.48 11.72 -12.26
C TRP A 190 -2.25 12.29 -11.07
N ARG A 191 -3.43 12.88 -11.31
CA ARG A 191 -4.29 13.40 -10.24
C ARG A 191 -4.85 12.27 -9.38
N ALA A 192 -5.33 11.18 -9.99
CA ALA A 192 -5.79 10.00 -9.26
C ALA A 192 -4.65 9.35 -8.47
N LEU A 193 -3.47 9.23 -9.09
CA LEU A 193 -2.26 8.74 -8.42
C LEU A 193 -1.85 9.61 -7.23
N ALA A 194 -1.88 10.94 -7.37
CA ALA A 194 -1.57 11.87 -6.28
C ALA A 194 -2.52 11.67 -5.10
N LYS A 195 -3.83 11.56 -5.35
CA LYS A 195 -4.82 11.28 -4.30
C LYS A 195 -4.57 9.96 -3.59
N GLN A 196 -4.28 8.91 -4.36
CA GLN A 196 -3.95 7.59 -3.80
C GLN A 196 -2.69 7.64 -2.92
N ARG A 197 -1.61 8.26 -3.42
CA ARG A 197 -0.32 8.35 -2.71
C ARG A 197 -0.40 9.25 -1.49
N LEU A 198 -1.20 10.32 -1.54
CA LEU A 198 -1.46 11.18 -0.38
C LEU A 198 -2.12 10.37 0.73
N ARG A 199 -3.17 9.59 0.41
CA ARG A 199 -3.85 8.71 1.38
C ARG A 199 -2.88 7.72 2.00
N TRP A 200 -2.07 7.04 1.19
CA TRP A 200 -1.11 6.04 1.67
C TRP A 200 -0.03 6.64 2.58
N LYS A 201 0.57 7.76 2.17
CA LYS A 201 1.65 8.42 2.92
C LYS A 201 1.13 9.03 4.23
N ARG A 202 -0.02 9.70 4.16
CA ARG A 202 -0.68 10.31 5.32
C ARG A 202 -1.17 9.24 6.30
N GLY A 203 -1.87 8.21 5.81
CA GLY A 203 -2.36 7.11 6.65
C GLY A 203 -1.23 6.31 7.31
N ALA A 204 -0.15 6.04 6.59
CA ALA A 204 1.02 5.39 7.19
C ALA A 204 1.62 6.21 8.34
N LEU A 205 1.75 7.53 8.17
CA LEU A 205 2.26 8.42 9.22
C LEU A 205 1.29 8.52 10.40
N GLU A 206 0.01 8.71 10.15
CA GLU A 206 -1.01 8.79 11.21
C GLU A 206 -1.07 7.50 12.04
N ASN A 207 -0.97 6.33 11.40
CA ASN A 207 -0.92 5.05 12.10
C ASN A 207 0.36 4.93 12.95
N LEU A 208 1.52 5.38 12.45
CA LEU A 208 2.76 5.40 13.23
C LEU A 208 2.64 6.33 14.45
N ILE A 209 2.00 7.49 14.30
CA ILE A 209 1.72 8.40 15.42
C ILE A 209 0.80 7.73 16.44
N GLY A 210 -0.28 7.09 15.99
CA GLY A 210 -1.27 6.44 16.86
C GLY A 210 -0.70 5.29 17.70
N TYR A 211 0.24 4.52 17.13
CA TYR A 211 0.92 3.42 17.85
C TYR A 211 2.21 3.88 18.58
N GLY A 212 2.71 5.08 18.31
CA GLY A 212 3.96 5.59 18.87
C GLY A 212 5.22 4.86 18.38
N VAL A 213 6.30 4.99 19.15
CA VAL A 213 7.60 4.35 18.84
C VAL A 213 7.70 3.01 19.56
N THR A 214 7.60 1.92 18.80
CA THR A 214 7.69 0.55 19.28
C THR A 214 8.66 -0.22 18.39
N ARG A 215 9.06 -1.42 18.80
CA ARG A 215 9.90 -2.29 17.94
C ARG A 215 9.26 -2.62 16.59
N TYR A 216 7.93 -2.52 16.48
CA TYR A 216 7.17 -2.82 15.26
C TYR A 216 6.96 -1.59 14.37
N THR A 217 6.94 -0.39 14.94
CA THR A 217 6.84 0.89 14.20
C THR A 217 8.21 1.50 13.88
N ALA A 218 9.29 1.07 14.54
CA ALA A 218 10.64 1.62 14.37
C ALA A 218 11.12 1.65 12.91
N GLU A 219 10.96 0.56 12.15
CA GLU A 219 11.32 0.54 10.72
C GLU A 219 10.46 1.53 9.90
N GLY A 220 9.19 1.72 10.26
CA GLY A 220 8.32 2.72 9.64
C GLY A 220 8.79 4.15 9.92
N TRP A 221 9.14 4.46 11.18
CA TRP A 221 9.71 5.74 11.58
C TRP A 221 11.04 6.04 10.87
N VAL A 222 11.94 5.06 10.78
CA VAL A 222 13.21 5.22 10.03
C VAL A 222 12.93 5.56 8.56
N ARG A 223 11.97 4.88 7.92
CA ARG A 223 11.59 5.20 6.54
C ARG A 223 11.00 6.61 6.40
N GLN A 224 10.28 7.09 7.40
CA GLN A 224 9.77 8.46 7.42
C GLN A 224 10.90 9.49 7.49
N VAL A 225 11.91 9.26 8.33
CA VAL A 225 13.11 10.11 8.42
C VAL A 225 13.89 10.09 7.11
N VAL A 226 14.14 8.91 6.54
CA VAL A 226 14.83 8.77 5.24
C VAL A 226 14.07 9.46 4.11
N ALA A 227 12.74 9.34 4.09
CA ALA A 227 11.90 10.02 3.11
C ALA A 227 11.99 11.54 3.25
N PHE A 228 11.96 12.07 4.48
CA PHE A 228 12.13 13.50 4.75
C PHE A 228 13.51 14.00 4.29
N LEU A 229 14.60 13.31 4.65
CA LEU A 229 15.95 13.64 4.20
C LEU A 229 16.05 13.63 2.67
N GLY A 230 15.45 12.64 2.02
CA GLY A 230 15.40 12.56 0.56
C GLY A 230 14.70 13.77 -0.07
N VAL A 231 13.58 14.22 0.49
CA VAL A 231 12.87 15.44 0.05
C VAL A 231 13.76 16.68 0.23
N SER A 232 14.42 16.82 1.39
CA SER A 232 15.32 17.94 1.68
C SER A 232 16.50 18.01 0.70
N VAL A 233 17.15 16.88 0.43
CA VAL A 233 18.28 16.79 -0.52
C VAL A 233 17.82 17.14 -1.94
N SER A 234 16.69 16.57 -2.41
CA SER A 234 16.15 16.92 -3.73
C SER A 234 15.82 18.41 -3.85
N THR A 235 15.26 19.00 -2.79
CA THR A 235 14.87 20.42 -2.75
C THR A 235 16.11 21.31 -2.81
N ALA A 236 17.13 21.01 -2.01
CA ALA A 236 18.41 21.71 -2.03
C ALA A 236 19.12 21.58 -3.39
N TYR A 237 19.10 20.38 -3.98
CA TYR A 237 19.68 20.14 -5.30
C TYR A 237 18.99 20.98 -6.38
N ILE A 238 17.65 20.92 -6.49
CA ILE A 238 16.89 21.70 -7.48
C ILE A 238 17.09 23.21 -7.23
N GLY A 239 17.04 23.65 -5.98
CA GLY A 239 17.31 25.03 -5.61
C GLY A 239 18.70 25.51 -6.04
N SER A 240 19.73 24.67 -5.86
CA SER A 240 21.09 25.00 -6.29
C SER A 240 21.20 25.12 -7.81
N VAL A 241 20.56 24.22 -8.57
CA VAL A 241 20.56 24.25 -10.04
C VAL A 241 19.88 25.52 -10.55
N LEU A 242 18.72 25.87 -10.00
CA LEU A 242 18.01 27.10 -10.34
C LEU A 242 18.82 28.35 -10.01
N TRP A 243 19.48 28.37 -8.85
CA TRP A 243 20.36 29.46 -8.45
C TRP A 243 21.52 29.67 -9.42
N PHE A 244 22.25 28.61 -9.78
CA PHE A 244 23.38 28.71 -10.71
C PHE A 244 22.96 29.15 -12.12
N LEU A 245 21.79 28.71 -12.58
CA LEU A 245 21.21 29.15 -13.85
C LEU A 245 20.83 30.64 -13.80
N ALA A 246 20.17 31.08 -12.72
CA ALA A 246 19.79 32.49 -12.54
C ALA A 246 20.99 33.42 -12.37
N ALA A 247 22.05 32.96 -11.71
CA ALA A 247 23.30 33.70 -11.51
C ALA A 247 24.21 33.74 -12.76
N GLY A 248 23.77 33.19 -13.90
CA GLY A 248 24.53 33.21 -15.17
C GLY A 248 25.87 32.46 -15.12
N SER A 249 26.11 31.66 -14.08
CA SER A 249 27.42 31.04 -13.79
C SER A 249 27.67 29.76 -14.60
N GLY A 250 26.70 29.33 -15.40
CA GLY A 250 26.72 28.05 -16.11
C GLY A 250 26.60 26.84 -15.19
N LEU A 251 26.34 25.66 -15.76
CA LEU A 251 26.29 24.40 -15.02
C LEU A 251 27.62 23.65 -15.18
N LYS A 252 28.43 23.61 -14.11
CA LYS A 252 29.60 22.73 -14.04
C LYS A 252 29.24 21.44 -13.30
N ILE A 253 28.92 20.39 -14.05
CA ILE A 253 28.59 19.09 -13.47
C ILE A 253 29.89 18.40 -13.05
N ALA A 254 30.08 18.20 -11.74
CA ALA A 254 31.23 17.46 -11.24
C ALA A 254 31.17 15.98 -11.70
N PRO A 255 32.31 15.36 -12.06
CA PRO A 255 32.36 13.94 -12.47
C PRO A 255 31.69 12.98 -11.48
N PHE A 256 31.75 13.30 -10.18
CA PHE A 256 31.05 12.57 -9.13
C PHE A 256 29.55 12.39 -9.43
N TRP A 257 28.85 13.46 -9.87
CA TRP A 257 27.42 13.41 -10.15
C TRP A 257 27.09 12.58 -11.39
N ILE A 258 28.00 12.54 -12.36
CA ILE A 258 27.87 11.68 -13.56
C ILE A 258 27.94 10.21 -13.14
N VAL A 259 28.95 9.84 -12.35
CA VAL A 259 29.11 8.47 -11.83
C VAL A 259 27.92 8.07 -10.97
N PHE A 260 27.48 8.94 -10.07
CA PHE A 260 26.30 8.71 -9.22
C PHE A 260 25.03 8.49 -10.06
N THR A 261 24.82 9.32 -11.08
CA THR A 261 23.69 9.17 -12.02
C THR A 261 23.77 7.85 -12.79
N GLY A 262 24.97 7.44 -13.22
CA GLY A 262 25.19 6.15 -13.85
C GLY A 262 24.87 4.96 -12.94
N PHE A 263 25.27 5.02 -11.67
CA PHE A 263 24.90 4.01 -10.68
C PHE A 263 23.37 3.94 -10.47
N TYR A 264 22.72 5.10 -10.33
CA TYR A 264 21.26 5.18 -10.22
C TYR A 264 20.56 4.61 -11.47
N ALA A 265 21.07 4.89 -12.68
CA ALA A 265 20.54 4.33 -13.93
C ALA A 265 20.58 2.79 -13.93
N ILE A 266 21.72 2.21 -13.51
CA ILE A 266 21.89 0.76 -13.42
C ILE A 266 20.95 0.16 -12.36
N GLU A 267 20.85 0.79 -11.19
CA GLU A 267 19.91 0.37 -10.14
C GLU A 267 18.48 0.30 -10.70
N ARG A 268 18.03 1.38 -11.37
CA ARG A 268 16.68 1.48 -11.92
C ARG A 268 16.40 0.39 -12.96
N ALA A 269 17.39 0.09 -13.80
CA ALA A 269 17.29 -0.99 -14.78
C ALA A 269 17.16 -2.37 -14.11
N ILE A 270 17.99 -2.64 -13.11
CA ILE A 270 17.99 -3.92 -12.39
C ILE A 270 16.69 -4.11 -11.61
N THR A 271 16.19 -3.06 -10.95
CA THR A 271 14.99 -3.19 -10.11
C THR A 271 13.69 -3.26 -10.90
N ALA A 272 13.66 -2.74 -12.13
CA ALA A 272 12.56 -2.91 -13.07
C ALA A 272 12.71 -4.15 -13.99
N LYS A 273 13.76 -4.98 -13.87
CA LYS A 273 14.06 -6.09 -14.80
C LYS A 273 12.92 -7.07 -15.01
N SER A 274 12.10 -7.34 -14.00
CA SER A 274 10.93 -8.24 -14.11
C SER A 274 9.83 -7.72 -15.05
N ARG A 275 9.87 -6.43 -15.43
CA ARG A 275 8.99 -5.81 -16.43
C ARG A 275 9.42 -6.10 -17.88
N GLY A 276 10.55 -6.76 -18.09
CA GLY A 276 11.13 -7.04 -19.40
C GLY A 276 12.27 -6.08 -19.76
N TRP A 277 13.13 -6.51 -20.69
CA TRP A 277 14.38 -5.82 -21.02
C TRP A 277 14.15 -4.41 -21.61
N ARG A 278 13.09 -4.20 -22.40
CA ARG A 278 12.77 -2.89 -22.98
C ARG A 278 12.49 -1.84 -21.90
N VAL A 279 11.72 -2.22 -20.87
CA VAL A 279 11.42 -1.34 -19.73
C VAL A 279 12.67 -1.13 -18.89
N SER A 280 13.45 -2.18 -18.66
CA SER A 280 14.72 -2.11 -17.94
C SER A 280 15.70 -1.10 -18.56
N ILE A 281 15.89 -1.14 -19.89
CA ILE A 281 16.74 -0.18 -20.61
C ILE A 281 16.12 1.21 -20.58
N ALA A 282 14.80 1.34 -20.79
CA ALA A 282 14.14 2.65 -20.72
C ALA A 282 14.29 3.32 -19.33
N SER A 283 14.29 2.55 -18.24
CA SER A 283 14.53 3.06 -16.89
C SER A 283 15.97 3.57 -16.69
N MET A 284 16.92 3.26 -17.57
CA MET A 284 18.28 3.85 -17.55
C MET A 284 18.32 5.31 -18.00
N LEU A 285 17.26 5.83 -18.61
CA LEU A 285 17.20 7.24 -18.99
C LEU A 285 17.23 8.20 -17.78
N VAL A 286 17.00 7.68 -16.57
CA VAL A 286 17.00 8.36 -15.27
C VAL A 286 15.97 9.48 -15.15
N ILE A 287 15.99 10.48 -16.03
CA ILE A 287 15.13 11.67 -16.02
C ILE A 287 13.64 11.31 -15.87
N PRO A 288 13.07 10.35 -16.63
CA PRO A 288 11.65 10.03 -16.48
C PRO A 288 11.30 9.44 -15.11
N GLU A 289 12.16 8.54 -14.58
CA GLU A 289 12.00 7.93 -13.26
C GLU A 289 12.25 8.96 -12.14
N TRP A 290 13.18 9.87 -12.35
CA TRP A 290 13.47 10.94 -11.40
C TRP A 290 12.31 11.94 -11.31
N PHE A 291 11.68 12.29 -12.44
CA PHE A 291 10.44 13.08 -12.44
C PHE A 291 9.35 12.38 -11.63
N TYR A 292 9.19 11.06 -11.79
CA TYR A 292 8.25 10.28 -10.99
C TYR A 292 8.58 10.30 -9.50
N ASP A 293 9.84 10.11 -9.13
CA ASP A 293 10.31 10.17 -7.74
C ASP A 293 10.06 11.57 -7.13
N LEU A 294 10.34 12.66 -7.87
CA LEU A 294 10.06 14.05 -7.46
C LEU A 294 8.56 14.30 -7.28
N PHE A 295 7.73 13.79 -8.19
CA PHE A 295 6.27 13.86 -8.06
C PHE A 295 5.80 13.19 -6.76
N LEU A 296 6.30 11.98 -6.47
CA LEU A 296 5.99 11.28 -5.22
C LEU A 296 6.51 12.02 -3.98
N GLN A 297 7.69 12.64 -4.06
CA GLN A 297 8.25 13.48 -3.00
C GLN A 297 7.38 14.71 -2.73
N GLY A 298 6.90 15.39 -3.76
CA GLY A 298 5.96 16.51 -3.62
C GLY A 298 4.66 16.10 -2.91
N VAL A 299 4.10 14.93 -3.25
CA VAL A 299 2.94 14.37 -2.54
C VAL A 299 3.27 14.03 -1.08
N HIS A 300 4.50 13.59 -0.80
CA HIS A 300 4.93 13.32 0.58
C HIS A 300 4.99 14.58 1.43
N LEU A 301 5.58 15.64 0.89
CA LEU A 301 5.64 16.93 1.57
C LEU A 301 4.23 17.44 1.89
N ARG A 302 3.30 17.33 0.93
CA ARG A 302 1.90 17.65 1.17
C ARG A 302 1.29 16.79 2.28
N ALA A 303 1.55 15.48 2.30
CA ALA A 303 1.07 14.60 3.36
C ALA A 303 1.57 15.04 4.75
N LEU A 304 2.85 15.39 4.86
CA LEU A 304 3.46 15.90 6.09
C LEU A 304 2.77 17.20 6.56
N VAL A 305 2.57 18.15 5.64
CA VAL A 305 1.91 19.43 5.94
C VAL A 305 0.45 19.19 6.37
N ASP A 306 -0.29 18.35 5.65
CA ASP A 306 -1.71 18.08 5.97
C ASP A 306 -1.85 17.37 7.34
N THR A 307 -0.90 16.49 7.71
CA THR A 307 -0.85 15.87 9.05
C THR A 307 -0.48 16.90 10.13
N ALA A 308 0.54 17.75 9.89
CA ALA A 308 0.97 18.76 10.85
C ALA A 308 -0.11 19.82 11.13
N LEU A 309 -0.88 20.19 10.10
CA LEU A 309 -1.98 21.15 10.20
C LEU A 309 -3.30 20.50 10.68
N GLN A 310 -3.30 19.21 11.04
CA GLN A 310 -4.50 18.46 11.44
C GLN A 310 -5.70 18.66 10.50
N ARG A 311 -5.45 18.82 9.20
CA ARG A 311 -6.52 19.09 8.23
C ARG A 311 -7.51 17.93 8.21
N GLU A 312 -8.79 18.23 8.04
CA GLU A 312 -9.84 17.21 8.02
C GLU A 312 -9.53 16.07 7.05
N ARG A 313 -9.92 14.86 7.48
CA ARG A 313 -9.73 13.61 6.74
C ARG A 313 -10.74 13.56 5.60
N ASN A 314 -10.44 14.26 4.51
CA ASN A 314 -11.27 14.18 3.30
C ASN A 314 -10.99 12.87 2.56
N TRP A 315 -11.98 11.97 2.61
CA TRP A 315 -11.99 10.66 1.97
C TRP A 315 -12.37 10.73 0.50
#